data_AF-A0A8T0NPT8-F1
#
_entry.id   AF-A0A8T0NPT8-F1
#
_cell.length_a   1.000
_cell.length_b   1.000
_cell.length_c   1.000
_cell.angle_alpha   90.00
_cell.angle_beta   90.00
_cell.angle_gamma   90.00
#
_symmetry.space_group_name_H-M   'P 1'
#
loop_
_entity.id
_entity.type
_entity.pdbx_description
1 polymer ?
#
loop_
_entity_poly.entity_id
_entity_poly.type
_entity_poly.pdbx_seq_one_letter_code
_entity_poly.pdbx_strand_id
1 'polypeptide(L)'
;MPLDQLPESRHFPQGLRELRLFADAIQQDPMPILEKLPCLVVLWLQGYNGRTMVCSAQGFPRLQELRLSFLSVEEWRMEVEAMPRLSRLMIFDFFNMKKLPEGLLHLPSLKELELVRMYYLDSEDDITWKKLEGKGCKVGH
;
A
#
# COMPACT_ATOMS: atom_id res chain seq x y z
N MET A 1 7.82 14.23 16.36
CA MET A 1 8.87 14.63 15.40
C MET A 1 8.48 14.05 14.05
N PRO A 2 8.52 14.83 12.95
CA PRO A 2 8.36 14.27 11.61
C PRO A 2 9.49 13.27 11.33
N LEU A 3 9.16 12.18 10.64
CA LEU A 3 10.13 11.20 10.14
C LEU A 3 10.46 11.61 8.71
N ASP A 4 11.46 12.47 8.55
CA ASP A 4 11.79 13.06 7.25
C ASP A 4 12.27 11.99 6.26
N GLN A 5 12.90 10.92 6.75
CA GLN A 5 13.34 9.78 5.95
C GLN A 5 13.49 8.52 6.81
N LEU A 6 13.21 7.36 6.22
CA LEU A 6 13.52 6.07 6.83
C LEU A 6 15.01 5.72 6.65
N PRO A 7 15.62 4.99 7.60
CA PRO A 7 16.96 4.48 7.38
C PRO A 7 16.98 3.49 6.20
N GLU A 8 18.13 3.32 5.56
CA GLU A 8 18.24 2.34 4.47
C GLU A 8 17.85 0.91 4.91
N SER A 9 17.38 0.09 3.98
CA SER A 9 16.86 -1.27 4.26
C SER A 9 17.85 -2.18 4.98
N ARG A 10 19.18 -1.98 4.78
CA ARG A 10 20.24 -2.75 5.47
C ARG A 10 20.28 -2.54 6.98
N HIS A 11 19.70 -1.45 7.48
CA HIS A 11 19.65 -1.14 8.91
C HIS A 11 18.45 -1.80 9.61
N PHE A 12 17.54 -2.40 8.86
CA PHE A 12 16.47 -3.21 9.42
C PHE A 12 16.94 -4.67 9.61
N PRO A 13 16.35 -5.41 10.58
CA PRO A 13 16.60 -6.84 10.68
C PRO A 13 16.18 -7.57 9.39
N GLN A 14 17.10 -8.33 8.79
CA GLN A 14 16.83 -8.99 7.49
C GLN A 14 15.81 -10.14 7.59
N GLY A 15 15.59 -10.65 8.81
CA GLY A 15 14.53 -11.61 9.13
C GLY A 15 13.20 -10.97 9.54
N LEU A 16 13.05 -9.65 9.45
CA LEU A 16 11.84 -8.94 9.87
C LEU A 16 10.64 -9.43 9.04
N ARG A 17 9.63 -9.97 9.73
CA ARG A 17 8.40 -10.51 9.11
C ARG A 17 7.22 -9.57 9.22
N GLU A 18 7.21 -8.73 10.25
CA GLU A 18 6.14 -7.78 10.51
C GLU A 18 6.77 -6.44 10.87
N LEU A 19 6.30 -5.38 10.19
CA LEU A 19 6.68 -4.01 10.51
C LEU A 19 5.42 -3.18 10.68
N ARG A 20 5.33 -2.50 11.83
CA ARG A 20 4.32 -1.47 12.07
C ARG A 20 5.03 -0.15 12.28
N LEU A 21 4.78 0.80 11.39
CA LEU A 21 5.40 2.10 11.40
C LEU A 21 4.29 3.15 11.57
N PHE A 22 4.29 3.79 12.73
CA PHE A 22 3.36 4.87 13.06
C PHE A 22 4.14 6.17 13.23
N ALA A 23 3.80 7.15 12.41
CA ALA A 23 4.40 8.48 12.45
C ALA A 23 3.32 9.54 12.18
N ASP A 24 3.57 10.77 12.60
CA ASP A 24 2.63 11.88 12.37
C ASP A 24 2.71 12.43 10.94
N ALA A 25 3.92 12.43 10.36
CA ALA A 25 4.17 12.91 9.01
C ALA A 25 5.48 12.33 8.46
N ILE A 26 5.38 11.28 7.65
CA ILE A 26 6.48 10.81 6.77
C ILE A 26 6.38 11.62 5.47
N GLN A 27 7.46 12.30 5.08
CA GLN A 27 7.47 13.19 3.91
C GLN A 27 7.98 12.51 2.64
N GLN A 28 8.94 11.58 2.79
CA GLN A 28 9.49 10.80 1.67
C GLN A 28 8.76 9.47 1.53
N ASP A 29 8.56 9.02 0.29
CA ASP A 29 7.93 7.73 0.02
C ASP A 29 8.72 6.61 0.73
N PRO A 30 8.09 5.88 1.67
CA PRO A 30 8.78 4.81 2.40
C PRO A 30 8.92 3.52 1.58
N MET A 31 8.14 3.35 0.50
CA MET A 31 8.08 2.09 -0.25
C MET A 31 9.44 1.65 -0.84
N PRO A 32 10.28 2.52 -1.45
CA PRO A 32 11.59 2.14 -2.00
C PRO A 32 12.59 1.57 -0.99
N ILE A 33 12.34 1.78 0.31
CA ILE A 33 13.13 1.23 1.41
C ILE A 33 12.47 -0.05 1.93
N LEU A 34 11.18 0.01 2.22
CA LEU A 34 10.43 -1.09 2.85
C LEU A 34 10.27 -2.29 1.91
N GLU A 35 10.16 -2.05 0.61
CA GLU A 35 9.98 -3.12 -0.40
C GLU A 35 11.20 -4.03 -0.54
N LYS A 36 12.36 -3.55 -0.11
CA LYS A 36 13.64 -4.28 -0.13
C LYS A 36 13.79 -5.24 1.05
N LEU A 37 12.85 -5.25 2.01
CA LEU A 37 12.89 -6.15 3.15
C LEU A 37 12.50 -7.57 2.73
N PRO A 38 13.44 -8.53 2.67
CA PRO A 38 13.24 -9.78 1.94
C PRO A 38 12.28 -10.76 2.65
N CYS A 39 12.10 -10.60 3.97
CA CYS A 39 11.26 -11.47 4.79
C CYS A 39 9.92 -10.84 5.19
N LEU A 40 9.64 -9.61 4.76
CA LEU A 40 8.46 -8.87 5.23
C LEU A 40 7.17 -9.51 4.70
N VAL A 41 6.27 -9.85 5.62
CA VAL A 41 4.99 -10.51 5.37
C VAL A 41 3.82 -9.58 5.69
N VAL A 42 3.94 -8.79 6.76
CA VAL A 42 2.92 -7.84 7.19
C VAL A 42 3.53 -6.46 7.30
N LEU A 43 2.92 -5.47 6.64
CA LEU A 43 3.28 -4.07 6.76
C LEU A 43 2.07 -3.27 7.20
N TRP A 44 2.21 -2.52 8.29
CA TRP A 44 1.30 -1.44 8.62
C TRP A 44 2.05 -0.11 8.59
N LEU A 45 1.65 0.75 7.66
CA LEU A 45 2.16 2.10 7.51
C LEU A 45 1.09 3.12 7.88
N GLN A 46 1.43 4.05 8.77
CA GLN A 46 0.58 5.18 9.13
C GLN A 46 1.30 6.51 8.99
N GLY A 47 0.58 7.50 8.45
CA GLY A 47 0.99 8.92 8.52
C GLY A 47 1.98 9.35 7.46
N TYR A 48 1.99 8.70 6.29
CA TYR A 48 2.68 9.24 5.13
C TYR A 48 1.87 10.37 4.48
N ASN A 49 2.51 11.53 4.35
CA ASN A 49 1.96 12.76 3.79
C ASN A 49 2.89 13.24 2.68
N GLY A 50 2.77 12.59 1.52
CA GLY A 50 3.52 12.93 0.32
C GLY A 50 2.66 12.67 -0.91
N ARG A 51 2.91 13.39 -2.00
CA ARG A 51 2.01 13.41 -3.15
C ARG A 51 1.89 12.06 -3.87
N THR A 52 3.00 11.32 -3.95
CA THR A 52 3.07 10.09 -4.73
C THR A 52 3.64 8.96 -3.89
N MET A 53 3.12 7.76 -4.07
CA MET A 53 3.66 6.52 -3.51
C MET A 53 3.92 5.54 -4.64
N VAL A 54 5.07 4.88 -4.68
CA VAL A 54 5.48 3.99 -5.76
C VAL A 54 5.95 2.64 -5.20
N CYS A 55 5.32 1.56 -5.66
CA CYS A 55 5.82 0.20 -5.46
C CYS A 55 6.52 -0.28 -6.73
N SER A 56 7.80 -0.61 -6.64
CA SER A 56 8.58 -1.06 -7.79
C SER A 56 8.32 -2.52 -8.16
N ALA A 57 8.64 -2.88 -9.40
CA ALA A 57 8.60 -4.25 -9.87
C ALA A 57 9.47 -5.14 -8.98
N GLN A 58 9.00 -6.34 -8.67
CA GLN A 58 9.67 -7.28 -7.75
C GLN A 58 9.83 -6.77 -6.30
N GLY A 59 9.31 -5.58 -5.97
CA GLY A 59 9.23 -5.07 -4.61
C GLY A 59 8.30 -5.93 -3.76
N PHE A 60 8.62 -6.06 -2.47
CA PHE A 60 7.84 -6.83 -1.49
C PHE A 60 7.60 -8.29 -1.89
N PRO A 61 8.65 -9.11 -2.08
CA PRO A 61 8.52 -10.47 -2.62
C PRO A 61 7.71 -11.43 -1.73
N ARG A 62 7.52 -11.10 -0.45
CA ARG A 62 6.84 -11.94 0.55
C ARG A 62 5.64 -11.30 1.24
N LEU A 63 5.31 -10.05 0.91
CA LEU A 63 4.24 -9.32 1.59
C LEU A 63 2.90 -9.96 1.27
N GLN A 64 2.12 -10.25 2.32
CA GLN A 64 0.81 -10.88 2.25
C GLN A 64 -0.30 -9.97 2.74
N GLU A 65 0.01 -9.08 3.68
CA GLU A 65 -0.91 -8.10 4.23
C GLU A 65 -0.29 -6.71 4.25
N LEU A 66 -1.00 -5.75 3.64
CA LEU A 66 -0.65 -4.34 3.64
C LEU A 66 -1.77 -3.54 4.29
N ARG A 67 -1.44 -2.78 5.33
CA ARG A 67 -2.33 -1.84 6.00
C ARG A 67 -1.79 -0.43 5.83
N LEU A 68 -2.64 0.43 5.31
CA LEU A 68 -2.35 1.81 5.00
C LEU A 68 -3.35 2.68 5.76
N SER A 69 -2.90 3.53 6.68
CA SER A 69 -3.79 4.36 7.49
C SER A 69 -3.34 5.81 7.58
N PHE A 70 -4.28 6.76 7.62
CA PHE A 70 -3.99 8.19 7.75
C PHE A 70 -2.98 8.67 6.71
N LEU A 71 -3.28 8.42 5.44
CA LEU A 71 -2.42 8.76 4.32
C LEU A 71 -2.95 9.96 3.57
N SER A 72 -2.05 10.85 3.18
CA SER A 72 -2.33 11.97 2.28
C SER A 72 -1.49 11.78 1.03
N VAL A 73 -2.02 11.02 0.07
CA VAL A 73 -1.39 10.72 -1.23
C VAL A 73 -2.38 11.04 -2.34
N GLU A 74 -1.92 11.72 -3.38
CA GLU A 74 -2.72 12.06 -4.56
C GLU A 74 -2.65 10.94 -5.60
N GLU A 75 -1.49 10.29 -5.70
CA GLU A 75 -1.22 9.26 -6.70
C GLU A 75 -0.47 8.06 -6.10
N TRP A 76 -1.07 6.89 -6.21
CA TRP A 76 -0.40 5.62 -5.88
C TRP A 76 -0.07 4.90 -7.18
N ARG A 77 1.20 4.57 -7.40
CA ARG A 77 1.68 3.84 -8.58
C ARG A 77 2.24 2.50 -8.15
N MET A 78 1.94 1.48 -8.94
CA MET A 78 2.43 0.13 -8.70
C MET A 78 2.89 -0.41 -10.05
N GLU A 79 4.17 -0.76 -10.13
CA GLU A 79 4.70 -1.39 -11.33
C GLU A 79 4.19 -2.83 -11.46
N VAL A 80 4.21 -3.34 -12.69
CA VAL A 80 3.87 -4.75 -12.96
C VAL A 80 4.82 -5.63 -12.14
N GLU A 81 4.30 -6.74 -11.60
CA GLU A 81 5.04 -7.67 -10.74
C GLU A 81 5.39 -7.16 -9.33
N ALA A 82 4.90 -5.98 -8.93
CA ALA A 82 4.97 -5.55 -7.53
C ALA A 82 4.14 -6.49 -6.63
N MET A 83 4.60 -6.74 -5.40
CA MET A 83 3.84 -7.43 -4.35
C MET A 83 3.16 -8.75 -4.80
N PRO A 84 3.91 -9.72 -5.37
CA PRO A 84 3.33 -10.90 -6.01
C PRO A 84 2.50 -11.79 -5.07
N ARG A 85 2.67 -11.66 -3.75
CA ARG A 85 1.99 -12.47 -2.73
C ARG A 85 0.95 -11.70 -1.92
N LEU A 86 0.71 -10.43 -2.24
CA LEU A 86 -0.25 -9.62 -1.47
C LEU A 86 -1.64 -10.20 -1.63
N SER A 87 -2.23 -10.60 -0.51
CA SER A 87 -3.54 -11.25 -0.47
C SER A 87 -4.62 -10.38 0.16
N ARG A 88 -4.22 -9.51 1.10
CA ARG A 88 -5.12 -8.60 1.80
C ARG A 88 -4.54 -7.19 1.83
N LEU A 89 -5.33 -6.24 1.35
CA LEU A 89 -5.03 -4.82 1.39
C LEU A 89 -6.12 -4.11 2.19
N MET A 90 -5.72 -3.37 3.22
CA MET A 90 -6.63 -2.53 3.99
C MET A 90 -6.17 -1.08 3.93
N ILE A 91 -7.12 -0.19 3.63
CA ILE A 91 -6.88 1.24 3.51
C ILE A 91 -7.86 1.97 4.42
N PHE A 92 -7.33 2.77 5.34
CA PHE A 92 -8.08 3.55 6.32
C PHE A 92 -7.73 5.03 6.17
N ASP A 93 -8.72 5.92 6.15
CA ASP A 93 -8.47 7.38 6.23
C ASP A 93 -7.44 7.87 5.20
N PHE A 94 -7.75 7.67 3.92
CA PHE A 94 -6.90 8.08 2.80
C PHE A 94 -7.45 9.36 2.17
N PHE A 95 -6.82 10.49 2.47
CA PHE A 95 -7.45 11.81 2.37
C PHE A 95 -7.40 12.46 0.98
N ASN A 96 -6.62 11.97 0.03
CA ASN A 96 -6.48 12.66 -1.28
C ASN A 96 -6.60 11.72 -2.49
N MET A 97 -6.91 10.45 -2.27
CA MET A 97 -7.05 9.47 -3.35
C MET A 97 -8.43 9.57 -3.98
N LYS A 98 -8.44 9.88 -5.28
CA LYS A 98 -9.67 9.97 -6.08
C LYS A 98 -10.01 8.70 -6.85
N LYS A 99 -9.00 7.85 -7.07
CA LYS A 99 -9.13 6.59 -7.83
C LYS A 99 -8.19 5.53 -7.27
N LEU A 100 -8.61 4.28 -7.33
CA LEU A 100 -7.76 3.13 -7.05
C LEU A 100 -6.71 2.97 -8.16
N PRO A 101 -5.46 2.63 -7.81
CA PRO A 101 -4.42 2.45 -8.80
C PRO A 101 -4.66 1.21 -9.64
N GLU A 102 -4.61 1.36 -10.97
CA GLU A 102 -4.83 0.25 -11.92
C GLU A 102 -3.88 -0.92 -11.69
N GLY A 103 -2.70 -0.66 -11.12
CA GLY A 103 -1.73 -1.68 -10.72
C GLY A 103 -2.28 -2.76 -9.78
N LEU A 104 -3.34 -2.47 -9.01
CA LEU A 104 -4.03 -3.48 -8.19
C LEU A 104 -4.61 -4.62 -9.04
N LEU A 105 -5.01 -4.33 -10.28
CA LEU A 105 -5.51 -5.33 -11.22
C LEU A 105 -4.45 -6.33 -11.64
N HIS A 106 -3.17 -5.99 -11.50
CA HIS A 106 -2.04 -6.84 -11.86
C HIS A 106 -1.53 -7.69 -10.70
N LEU A 107 -2.06 -7.51 -9.49
CA LEU A 107 -1.70 -8.33 -8.34
C LEU A 107 -2.32 -9.73 -8.46
N PRO A 108 -1.52 -10.80 -8.57
CA PRO A 108 -2.03 -12.13 -8.87
C PRO A 108 -2.69 -12.80 -7.66
N SER A 109 -2.33 -12.38 -6.44
CA SER A 109 -2.76 -13.02 -5.19
C SER A 109 -3.82 -12.24 -4.43
N LEU A 110 -4.23 -11.06 -4.90
CA LEU A 110 -5.12 -10.16 -4.17
C LEU A 110 -6.53 -10.76 -4.08
N LYS A 111 -7.00 -10.96 -2.84
CA LYS A 111 -8.30 -11.57 -2.54
C LYS A 111 -9.23 -10.63 -1.80
N GLU A 112 -8.68 -9.74 -1.00
CA GLU A 112 -9.43 -8.87 -0.10
C GLU A 112 -8.89 -7.45 -0.18
N LEU A 113 -9.80 -6.51 -0.46
CA LEU A 113 -9.58 -5.07 -0.40
C LEU A 113 -10.61 -4.49 0.56
N GLU A 114 -10.15 -3.84 1.62
CA GLU A 114 -11.00 -3.20 2.62
C GLU A 114 -10.72 -1.70 2.61
N LEU A 115 -11.73 -0.90 2.27
CA LEU A 115 -11.61 0.56 2.17
C LEU A 115 -12.50 1.24 3.20
N VAL A 116 -11.91 1.79 4.25
CA VAL A 116 -12.64 2.37 5.37
C VAL A 116 -12.39 3.87 5.45
N ARG A 117 -13.48 4.67 5.50
CA ARG A 117 -13.41 6.13 5.56
C ARG A 117 -12.62 6.74 4.40
N MET A 118 -12.96 6.35 3.16
CA MET A 118 -12.46 7.00 1.94
C MET A 118 -13.34 8.21 1.60
N TYR A 119 -12.80 9.41 1.74
CA TYR A 119 -13.60 10.64 1.61
C TYR A 119 -13.83 11.11 0.17
N TYR A 120 -12.96 10.71 -0.76
CA TYR A 120 -12.94 11.23 -2.14
C TYR A 120 -12.95 10.14 -3.22
N LEU A 121 -13.02 8.88 -2.81
CA LEU A 121 -13.12 7.74 -3.71
C LEU A 121 -14.60 7.38 -3.86
N ASP A 122 -15.13 7.54 -5.07
CA ASP A 122 -16.48 7.10 -5.41
C ASP A 122 -16.42 5.72 -6.09
N SER A 123 -16.96 4.70 -5.40
CA SER A 123 -16.97 3.33 -5.91
C SER A 123 -17.83 3.16 -7.17
N GLU A 124 -18.84 4.01 -7.39
CA GLU A 124 -19.69 3.91 -8.58
C GLU A 124 -18.96 4.36 -9.85
N ASP A 125 -17.97 5.24 -9.72
CA ASP A 125 -17.21 5.78 -10.85
C ASP A 125 -15.82 5.15 -11.02
N ASP A 126 -15.35 4.40 -10.02
CA ASP A 126 -14.03 3.78 -10.08
C ASP A 126 -14.04 2.48 -10.91
N ILE A 127 -13.46 2.55 -12.11
CA ILE A 127 -13.34 1.40 -13.03
C ILE A 127 -12.45 0.29 -12.43
N THR A 128 -11.42 0.65 -11.66
CA THR A 128 -10.51 -0.33 -11.04
C THR A 128 -11.25 -1.12 -9.97
N TRP A 129 -12.08 -0.47 -9.15
CA TRP A 129 -12.96 -1.11 -8.17
C TRP A 129 -13.81 -2.20 -8.83
N LYS A 130 -14.61 -1.82 -9.84
CA LYS A 130 -15.54 -2.75 -10.51
C LYS A 130 -14.80 -3.93 -11.15
N LYS A 131 -13.62 -3.69 -11.71
CA LYS A 131 -12.77 -4.75 -12.29
C LYS A 131 -12.20 -5.69 -11.22
N LEU A 132 -11.88 -5.19 -10.03
CA LEU A 132 -11.42 -6.04 -8.91
C LEU A 132 -12.54 -6.99 -8.44
N GLU A 133 -13.76 -6.48 -8.27
CA GLU A 133 -14.93 -7.30 -7.95
C GLU A 133 -15.17 -8.37 -9.02
N GLY A 134 -15.11 -7.98 -10.31
CA GLY A 134 -15.24 -8.90 -11.44
C GLY A 134 -14.17 -9.99 -11.49
N LYS A 135 -13.01 -9.79 -10.87
CA LYS A 135 -11.95 -10.80 -10.71
C LYS A 135 -12.13 -11.69 -9.47
N GLY A 136 -13.22 -11.51 -8.70
CA GLY A 136 -13.49 -12.26 -7.48
C GLY A 136 -12.76 -11.73 -6.25
N CYS A 137 -12.17 -10.53 -6.31
CA CYS A 137 -11.67 -9.85 -5.12
C CYS A 137 -12.86 -9.40 -4.27
N LYS A 138 -12.84 -9.71 -2.96
CA LYS A 138 -13.81 -9.18 -2.02
C LYS A 138 -13.45 -7.73 -1.72
N VAL A 139 -14.29 -6.80 -2.18
CA VAL A 139 -14.09 -5.38 -1.89
C VAL A 139 -15.12 -4.94 -0.83
N GLY A 140 -14.63 -4.62 0.37
CA GLY A 140 -15.42 -4.12 1.48
C GLY A 140 -15.28 -2.60 1.63
N HIS A 141 -16.36 -1.95 2.11
CA HIS A 141 -16.42 -0.52 2.44
C HIS A 141 -16.94 -0.31 3.86
#